data_AF-A0A9C8T0K5-F1
#
_entry.id   AF-A0A9C8T0K5-F1
#
_cell.length_a   1.000
_cell.length_b   1.000
_cell.length_c   1.000
_cell.angle_alpha   90.00
_cell.angle_beta   90.00
_cell.angle_gamma   90.00
#
_symmetry.space_group_name_H-M   'P 1'
#
loop_
_entity.id
_entity.type
_entity.pdbx_description
1 polymer ?
#
loop_
_entity_poly.entity_id
_entity_poly.type
_entity_poly.pdbx_seq_one_letter_code
_entity_poly.pdbx_strand_id
1 'polypeptide(L)'
;MIGYNSMDWLDKINITILAGLVAVTMAMLVQHGLAARQHGGVAISAEKELQRAYREQAARDAQLFKNVRLLREQGKTSQALASLKEIMKAHPGNPHAFVVQARLDLAGGSLTDAIANFRKAVDARPEYVDRKTPFYIGKEIETVVTEALEKLPRERKLKPDDRNIAIAMKNVYYLQRRLAGGCE
;
A
#
# COMPACT_ATOMS: atom_id res chain seq x y z
N MET A 1 75.15 5.96 -14.22
CA MET A 1 73.91 5.86 -15.03
C MET A 1 73.14 4.65 -14.54
N ILE A 2 71.84 4.83 -14.30
CA ILE A 2 70.96 4.03 -13.44
C ILE A 2 70.56 2.71 -14.12
N GLY A 3 70.33 1.68 -13.30
CA GLY A 3 70.30 0.26 -13.64
C GLY A 3 69.21 -0.20 -14.60
N TYR A 4 69.56 -1.23 -15.36
CA TYR A 4 68.67 -2.01 -16.22
C TYR A 4 67.78 -2.89 -15.33
N ASN A 5 66.47 -2.62 -15.33
CA ASN A 5 65.47 -3.44 -14.65
C ASN A 5 65.18 -4.68 -15.51
N SER A 6 66.02 -5.72 -15.43
CA SER A 6 65.78 -7.00 -16.11
C SER A 6 64.76 -7.81 -15.31
N MET A 7 63.51 -7.79 -15.77
CA MET A 7 62.39 -8.53 -15.19
C MET A 7 62.76 -10.02 -15.01
N ASP A 8 62.82 -10.48 -13.75
CA ASP A 8 63.25 -11.82 -13.40
C ASP A 8 62.20 -12.87 -13.82
N TRP A 9 62.58 -14.14 -14.01
CA TRP A 9 61.64 -15.14 -14.56
C TRP A 9 60.44 -15.40 -13.62
N LEU A 10 60.65 -15.23 -12.31
CA LEU A 10 59.62 -15.30 -11.28
C LEU A 10 58.64 -14.13 -11.36
N ASP A 11 59.11 -12.93 -11.73
CA ASP A 11 58.26 -11.75 -11.91
C ASP A 11 57.29 -11.95 -13.08
N LYS A 12 57.75 -12.58 -14.17
CA LYS A 12 56.89 -12.90 -15.32
C LYS A 12 55.79 -13.89 -14.95
N ILE A 13 56.10 -14.91 -14.14
CA ILE A 13 55.12 -15.88 -13.63
C ILE A 13 54.10 -15.16 -12.73
N ASN A 14 54.56 -14.34 -11.79
CA ASN A 14 53.68 -13.57 -10.91
C ASN A 14 52.76 -12.62 -11.70
N ILE A 15 53.28 -11.93 -12.72
CA ILE A 15 52.50 -11.06 -13.60
C ILE A 15 51.43 -11.87 -14.36
N THR A 16 51.77 -13.05 -14.88
CA THR A 16 50.78 -13.88 -15.60
C THR A 16 49.67 -14.40 -14.68
N ILE A 17 50.00 -14.76 -13.44
CA ILE A 17 49.02 -15.19 -12.43
C ILE A 17 48.11 -14.01 -12.05
N LEU A 18 48.68 -12.84 -11.79
CA LEU A 18 47.94 -11.60 -11.50
C LEU A 18 47.02 -11.23 -12.65
N ALA A 19 47.49 -11.28 -13.90
CA ALA A 19 46.67 -11.00 -15.07
C ALA A 19 45.50 -11.99 -15.20
N GLY A 20 45.72 -13.27 -14.91
CA GLY A 20 44.67 -14.29 -14.86
C GLY A 20 43.62 -14.00 -13.77
N LEU A 21 44.07 -13.64 -12.57
CA LEU A 21 43.19 -13.28 -11.43
C LEU A 21 42.33 -12.05 -11.74
N VAL A 22 42.92 -11.03 -12.37
CA VAL A 22 42.20 -9.83 -12.82
C VAL A 22 41.17 -10.18 -13.90
N ALA A 23 41.52 -11.05 -14.86
CA ALA A 23 40.58 -11.49 -15.88
C ALA A 23 39.37 -12.26 -15.30
N VAL A 24 39.61 -13.13 -14.32
CA VAL A 24 38.54 -13.89 -13.64
C VAL A 24 37.63 -12.98 -12.83
N THR A 25 38.17 -12.02 -12.08
CA THR A 25 37.36 -11.07 -11.31
C THR A 25 36.54 -10.15 -12.21
N MET A 26 37.11 -9.67 -13.31
CA MET A 26 36.39 -8.91 -14.34
C MET A 26 35.27 -9.72 -14.97
N ALA A 27 35.51 -11.00 -15.29
CA ALA A 27 34.48 -11.89 -15.82
C ALA A 27 33.34 -12.12 -14.81
N MET A 28 33.66 -12.34 -13.53
CA MET A 28 32.66 -12.47 -12.46
C MET A 28 31.83 -11.19 -12.26
N LEU A 29 32.45 -10.02 -12.32
CA LEU A 29 31.75 -8.73 -12.21
C LEU A 29 30.80 -8.49 -13.38
N VAL A 30 31.23 -8.81 -14.60
CA VAL A 30 30.38 -8.73 -15.80
C VAL A 30 29.24 -9.73 -15.72
N GLN A 31 29.50 -10.97 -15.30
CA GLN A 31 28.46 -12.00 -15.13
C GLN A 31 27.41 -11.61 -14.08
N HIS A 32 27.84 -11.12 -12.91
CA HIS A 32 26.91 -10.62 -11.88
C HIS A 32 26.13 -9.39 -12.36
N GLY A 33 26.77 -8.46 -13.08
CA GLY A 33 26.12 -7.27 -13.62
C GLY A 33 25.05 -7.59 -14.66
N LEU A 34 25.26 -8.60 -15.50
CA LEU A 34 24.27 -9.06 -16.48
C LEU A 34 23.10 -9.80 -15.81
N ALA A 35 23.39 -10.66 -14.82
CA ALA A 35 22.36 -11.33 -14.04
C ALA A 35 21.47 -10.33 -13.29
N ALA A 36 22.06 -9.32 -12.65
CA ALA A 36 21.33 -8.25 -11.97
C ALA A 36 20.44 -7.44 -12.94
N ARG A 37 20.90 -7.17 -14.17
CA ARG A 37 20.10 -6.49 -15.20
C ARG A 37 18.96 -7.34 -15.74
N GLN A 38 19.16 -8.65 -15.94
CA GLN A 38 18.09 -9.54 -16.38
C GLN A 38 17.00 -9.69 -15.32
N HIS A 39 17.38 -9.92 -14.05
CA HIS A 39 16.42 -9.99 -12.96
C HIS A 39 15.73 -8.65 -12.69
N GLY A 40 16.45 -7.53 -12.76
CA GLY A 40 15.89 -6.18 -12.63
C GLY A 40 14.93 -5.82 -13.76
N GLY A 41 15.23 -6.19 -15.01
CA GLY A 41 14.36 -5.96 -16.16
C GLY A 41 13.04 -6.71 -16.06
N VAL A 42 13.08 -7.98 -15.62
CA VAL A 42 11.87 -8.78 -15.38
C VAL A 42 11.05 -8.20 -14.22
N ALA A 43 11.69 -7.81 -13.11
CA ALA A 43 11.01 -7.18 -11.98
C ALA A 43 10.30 -5.87 -12.37
N ILE A 44 10.99 -4.98 -13.12
CA ILE A 44 10.40 -3.73 -13.62
C ILE A 44 9.21 -4.02 -14.54
N SER A 45 9.29 -5.04 -15.39
CA SER A 45 8.17 -5.42 -16.27
C SER A 45 6.95 -5.93 -15.48
N ALA A 46 7.17 -6.77 -14.47
CA ALA A 46 6.11 -7.30 -13.62
C ALA A 46 5.44 -6.20 -12.77
N GLU A 47 6.23 -5.29 -12.19
CA GLU A 47 5.70 -4.13 -11.45
C GLU A 47 4.84 -3.23 -12.35
N LYS A 48 5.26 -3.00 -13.59
CA LYS A 48 4.52 -2.17 -14.55
C LYS A 48 3.19 -2.81 -14.93
N GLU A 49 3.15 -4.13 -15.12
CA GLU A 49 1.91 -4.87 -15.39
C GLU A 49 0.97 -4.85 -14.20
N LEU A 50 1.50 -5.06 -12.98
CA LEU A 50 0.72 -4.97 -11.75
C LEU A 50 0.11 -3.56 -11.57
N GLN A 51 0.91 -2.52 -11.79
CA GLN A 51 0.43 -1.13 -11.72
C GLN A 51 -0.68 -0.86 -12.75
N ARG A 52 -0.58 -1.42 -13.97
CA ARG A 52 -1.65 -1.32 -14.97
C ARG A 52 -2.93 -1.99 -14.49
N ALA A 53 -2.82 -3.23 -14.01
CA ALA A 53 -3.97 -3.97 -13.48
C ALA A 53 -4.65 -3.22 -12.32
N TYR A 54 -3.86 -2.65 -11.39
CA TYR A 54 -4.38 -1.83 -10.30
C TYR A 54 -5.09 -0.57 -10.79
N ARG A 55 -4.52 0.15 -11.77
CA ARG A 55 -5.15 1.34 -12.35
C ARG A 55 -6.46 1.00 -13.05
N GLU A 56 -6.50 -0.09 -13.79
CA GLU A 56 -7.72 -0.55 -14.46
C GLU A 56 -8.80 -0.92 -13.43
N GLN A 57 -8.44 -1.64 -12.38
CA GLN A 57 -9.38 -1.97 -11.31
C GLN A 57 -9.86 -0.72 -10.57
N ALA A 58 -8.97 0.24 -10.28
CA ALA A 58 -9.35 1.52 -9.69
C ALA A 58 -10.32 2.32 -10.60
N ALA A 59 -10.10 2.29 -11.91
CA ALA A 59 -11.00 2.91 -12.88
C ALA A 59 -12.37 2.20 -12.93
N ARG A 60 -12.38 0.86 -12.88
CA ARG A 60 -13.62 0.07 -12.80
C ARG A 60 -14.40 0.38 -11.51
N ASP A 61 -13.72 0.40 -10.36
CA ASP A 61 -14.33 0.77 -9.08
C ASP A 61 -14.86 2.23 -9.14
N ALA A 62 -14.09 3.18 -9.66
CA ALA A 62 -14.53 4.57 -9.81
C ALA A 62 -15.79 4.71 -10.68
N GLN A 63 -15.90 3.93 -11.74
CA GLN A 63 -17.07 3.92 -12.60
C GLN A 63 -18.27 3.24 -11.93
N LEU A 64 -18.07 2.07 -11.30
CA LEU A 64 -19.10 1.31 -10.61
C LEU A 64 -19.77 2.12 -9.50
N PHE A 65 -18.99 2.87 -8.71
CA PHE A 65 -19.48 3.66 -7.58
C PHE A 65 -19.76 5.13 -7.92
N LYS A 66 -19.69 5.53 -9.21
CA LYS A 66 -19.86 6.92 -9.65
C LYS A 66 -21.15 7.55 -9.14
N ASN A 67 -22.27 6.83 -9.25
CA ASN A 67 -23.58 7.32 -8.83
C ASN A 67 -23.67 7.49 -7.31
N VAL A 68 -23.13 6.53 -6.54
CA VAL A 68 -23.10 6.62 -5.06
C VAL A 68 -22.30 7.85 -4.62
N ARG A 69 -21.13 8.07 -5.24
CA ARG A 69 -20.29 9.26 -4.96
C ARG A 69 -21.04 10.56 -5.23
N LEU A 70 -21.70 10.67 -6.39
CA LEU A 70 -22.46 11.87 -6.77
C LEU A 70 -23.61 12.13 -5.81
N LEU A 71 -24.37 11.08 -5.42
CA LEU A 71 -25.46 11.21 -4.46
C LEU A 71 -24.97 11.67 -3.08
N ARG A 72 -23.82 11.14 -2.61
CA ARG A 72 -23.19 11.58 -1.37
C ARG A 72 -22.77 13.06 -1.43
N GLU A 73 -22.13 13.48 -2.52
CA GLU A 73 -21.70 14.88 -2.71
C GLU A 73 -22.89 15.86 -2.76
N GLN A 74 -24.06 15.39 -3.19
CA GLN A 74 -25.31 16.14 -3.15
C GLN A 74 -26.02 16.11 -1.77
N GLY A 75 -25.42 15.48 -0.75
CA GLY A 75 -26.04 15.28 0.57
C GLY A 75 -27.21 14.29 0.58
N LYS A 76 -27.44 13.55 -0.51
CA LYS A 76 -28.53 12.55 -0.65
C LYS A 76 -28.11 11.20 -0.06
N THR A 77 -27.71 11.20 1.22
CA THR A 77 -27.14 10.03 1.91
C THR A 77 -28.03 8.79 1.83
N SER A 78 -29.35 8.93 2.00
CA SER A 78 -30.29 7.78 1.90
C SER A 78 -30.33 7.14 0.50
N GLN A 79 -30.28 7.96 -0.56
CA GLN A 79 -30.24 7.46 -1.94
C GLN A 79 -28.89 6.82 -2.24
N ALA A 80 -27.80 7.39 -1.74
CA ALA A 80 -26.46 6.83 -1.86
C ALA A 80 -26.37 5.46 -1.19
N LEU A 81 -26.94 5.29 0.02
CA LEU A 81 -27.02 4.00 0.72
C LEU A 81 -27.83 2.97 -0.07
N ALA A 82 -28.97 3.36 -0.63
CA ALA A 82 -29.77 2.47 -1.47
C ALA A 82 -28.98 2.01 -2.72
N SER A 83 -28.32 2.94 -3.41
CA SER A 83 -27.49 2.61 -4.57
C SER A 83 -26.29 1.74 -4.20
N LEU A 84 -25.65 1.99 -3.05
CA LEU A 84 -24.55 1.17 -2.55
C LEU A 84 -25.02 -0.25 -2.23
N LYS A 85 -26.20 -0.42 -1.64
CA LYS A 85 -26.78 -1.73 -1.34
C LYS A 85 -26.96 -2.58 -2.60
N GLU A 86 -27.42 -1.98 -3.69
CA GLU A 86 -27.54 -2.69 -4.97
C GLU A 86 -26.18 -3.10 -5.54
N ILE A 87 -25.16 -2.24 -5.44
CA ILE A 87 -23.78 -2.60 -5.82
C ILE A 87 -23.26 -3.76 -4.96
N MET A 88 -23.47 -3.74 -3.65
CA MET A 88 -23.02 -4.80 -2.73
C MET A 88 -23.71 -6.15 -2.99
N LYS A 89 -24.96 -6.13 -3.47
CA LYS A 89 -25.66 -7.35 -3.92
C LYS A 89 -25.08 -7.90 -5.22
N ALA A 90 -24.81 -7.02 -6.19
CA ALA A 90 -24.28 -7.41 -7.50
C ALA A 90 -22.79 -7.81 -7.45
N HIS A 91 -22.03 -7.19 -6.56
CA HIS A 91 -20.59 -7.39 -6.40
C HIS A 91 -20.25 -7.72 -4.93
N PRO A 92 -20.67 -8.89 -4.44
CA PRO A 92 -20.40 -9.29 -3.07
C PRO A 92 -18.89 -9.34 -2.82
N GLY A 93 -18.45 -8.75 -1.71
CA GLY A 93 -17.05 -8.75 -1.31
C GLY A 93 -16.15 -7.72 -1.99
N ASN A 94 -16.68 -6.79 -2.82
CA ASN A 94 -15.86 -5.69 -3.33
C ASN A 94 -15.34 -4.82 -2.15
N PRO A 95 -14.02 -4.75 -1.91
CA PRO A 95 -13.46 -3.99 -0.79
C PRO A 95 -13.80 -2.49 -0.81
N HIS A 96 -13.99 -1.93 -2.01
CA HIS A 96 -14.32 -0.52 -2.18
C HIS A 96 -15.72 -0.18 -1.66
N ALA A 97 -16.63 -1.16 -1.60
CA ALA A 97 -17.94 -0.95 -1.01
C ALA A 97 -17.83 -0.57 0.48
N PHE A 98 -16.88 -1.15 1.22
CA PHE A 98 -16.64 -0.79 2.62
C PHE A 98 -16.07 0.63 2.76
N VAL A 99 -15.21 1.07 1.85
CA VAL A 99 -14.73 2.47 1.81
C VAL A 99 -15.89 3.42 1.56
N VAL A 100 -16.75 3.12 0.59
CA VAL A 100 -17.89 3.97 0.26
C VAL A 100 -18.92 3.99 1.40
N GLN A 101 -19.19 2.85 2.05
CA GLN A 101 -20.02 2.78 3.24
C GLN A 101 -19.45 3.65 4.37
N ALA A 102 -18.15 3.54 4.67
CA ALA A 102 -17.51 4.33 5.72
C ALA A 102 -17.67 5.84 5.49
N ARG A 103 -17.52 6.29 4.23
CA ARG A 103 -17.75 7.70 3.85
C ARG A 103 -19.21 8.14 4.02
N LEU A 104 -20.17 7.24 3.80
CA LEU A 104 -21.60 7.52 4.05
C LEU A 104 -21.89 7.55 5.55
N ASP A 105 -21.26 6.68 6.34
CA ASP A 105 -21.40 6.67 7.80
C ASP A 105 -20.85 7.98 8.40
N LEU A 106 -19.70 8.47 7.91
CA LEU A 106 -19.17 9.80 8.28
C LEU A 106 -20.15 10.92 7.93
N ALA A 107 -20.72 10.90 6.72
CA ALA A 107 -21.73 11.89 6.31
C ALA A 107 -23.00 11.83 7.17
N GLY A 108 -23.31 10.66 7.74
CA GLY A 108 -24.38 10.45 8.71
C GLY A 108 -23.98 10.69 10.17
N GLY A 109 -22.75 11.11 10.45
CA GLY A 109 -22.25 11.38 11.80
C GLY A 109 -21.87 10.15 12.62
N SER A 110 -21.83 8.96 12.01
CA SER A 110 -21.56 7.69 12.69
C SER A 110 -20.07 7.33 12.63
N LEU A 111 -19.26 7.95 13.50
CA LEU A 111 -17.80 7.76 13.53
C LEU A 111 -17.38 6.31 13.84
N THR A 112 -18.10 5.63 14.74
CA THR A 112 -17.79 4.23 15.10
C THR A 112 -18.00 3.27 13.93
N ASP A 113 -19.06 3.48 13.15
CA ASP A 113 -19.39 2.64 12.00
C ASP A 113 -18.42 2.90 10.84
N ALA A 114 -18.07 4.17 10.61
CA ALA A 114 -17.05 4.54 9.65
C ALA A 114 -15.70 3.84 9.93
N ILE A 115 -15.24 3.88 11.19
CA ILE A 115 -14.01 3.18 11.61
C ILE A 115 -14.11 1.66 11.37
N ALA A 116 -15.26 1.05 11.67
CA ALA A 116 -15.46 -0.38 11.45
C ALA A 116 -15.41 -0.73 9.96
N ASN A 117 -16.00 0.09 9.08
CA ASN A 117 -15.99 -0.14 7.65
C ASN A 117 -14.63 0.17 7.00
N PHE A 118 -13.91 1.20 7.44
CA PHE A 118 -12.51 1.39 7.01
C PHE A 118 -11.62 0.21 7.41
N ARG A 119 -11.79 -0.32 8.62
CA ARG A 119 -11.08 -1.54 9.02
C ARG A 119 -11.37 -2.70 8.08
N LYS A 120 -12.65 -2.99 7.77
CA LYS A 120 -13.01 -4.06 6.83
C LYS A 120 -12.40 -3.84 5.44
N ALA A 121 -12.38 -2.59 4.97
CA ALA A 121 -11.75 -2.25 3.70
C ALA A 121 -10.25 -2.59 3.71
N VAL A 122 -9.52 -2.18 4.74
CA VAL A 122 -8.07 -2.44 4.88
C VAL A 122 -7.76 -3.92 5.10
N ASP A 123 -8.62 -4.64 5.83
CA ASP A 123 -8.51 -6.11 5.99
C ASP A 123 -8.70 -6.83 4.66
N ALA A 124 -9.62 -6.35 3.81
CA ALA A 124 -9.92 -6.96 2.52
C ALA A 124 -8.95 -6.54 1.39
N ARG A 125 -8.39 -5.32 1.46
CA ARG A 125 -7.43 -4.78 0.50
C ARG A 125 -6.37 -3.93 1.25
N PRO A 126 -5.25 -4.53 1.65
CA PRO A 126 -4.16 -3.82 2.33
C PRO A 126 -3.60 -2.62 1.56
N GLU A 127 -3.75 -2.60 0.23
CA GLU A 127 -3.31 -1.55 -0.68
C GLU A 127 -3.96 -0.19 -0.37
N TYR A 128 -5.10 -0.16 0.33
CA TYR A 128 -5.72 1.09 0.77
C TYR A 128 -4.82 1.95 1.67
N VAL A 129 -3.83 1.35 2.34
CA VAL A 129 -2.84 2.07 3.16
C VAL A 129 -1.42 2.03 2.58
N ASP A 130 -1.24 1.42 1.40
CA ASP A 130 0.04 1.44 0.68
C ASP A 130 0.06 2.60 -0.32
N ARG A 131 0.92 3.59 -0.03
CA ARG A 131 1.12 4.80 -0.84
C ARG A 131 1.63 4.53 -2.26
N LYS A 132 2.16 3.34 -2.54
CA LYS A 132 2.67 2.96 -3.86
C LYS A 132 1.55 2.53 -4.81
N THR A 133 0.29 2.43 -4.33
CA THR A 133 -0.85 1.93 -5.11
C THR A 133 -1.84 3.04 -5.48
N PRO A 134 -2.59 2.89 -6.59
CA PRO A 134 -3.65 3.84 -6.96
C PRO A 134 -4.88 3.75 -6.05
N PHE A 135 -4.95 2.77 -5.14
CA PHE A 135 -6.04 2.63 -4.18
C PHE A 135 -5.82 3.43 -2.91
N TYR A 136 -4.64 4.02 -2.71
CA TYR A 136 -4.27 4.67 -1.47
C TYR A 136 -5.33 5.68 -0.99
N ILE A 137 -5.89 5.41 0.19
CA ILE A 137 -6.78 6.29 0.96
C ILE A 137 -6.24 6.53 2.37
N GLY A 138 -4.97 6.18 2.63
CA GLY A 138 -4.39 6.22 3.97
C GLY A 138 -4.48 7.60 4.63
N LYS A 139 -4.44 8.68 3.85
CA LYS A 139 -4.61 10.05 4.38
C LYS A 139 -6.01 10.29 4.96
N GLU A 140 -7.04 9.79 4.28
CA GLU A 140 -8.43 9.87 4.75
C GLU A 140 -8.60 9.07 6.04
N ILE A 141 -8.08 7.84 6.06
CA ILE A 141 -8.14 6.98 7.26
C ILE A 141 -7.36 7.62 8.42
N GLU A 142 -6.20 8.22 8.18
CA GLU A 142 -5.42 8.93 9.19
C GLU A 142 -6.21 10.07 9.84
N THR A 143 -6.93 10.88 9.04
CA THR A 143 -7.81 11.93 9.55
C THR A 143 -8.89 11.36 10.46
N VAL A 144 -9.58 10.30 10.02
CA VAL A 144 -10.69 9.69 10.76
C VAL A 144 -10.19 9.00 12.05
N VAL A 145 -9.02 8.34 11.99
CA VAL A 145 -8.35 7.74 13.16
C VAL A 145 -7.98 8.81 14.17
N THR A 146 -7.44 9.94 13.72
CA THR A 146 -7.06 11.07 14.60
C THR A 146 -8.29 11.64 15.30
N GLU A 147 -9.37 11.88 14.55
CA GLU A 147 -10.64 12.34 15.12
C GLU A 147 -11.20 11.34 16.15
N ALA A 148 -11.17 10.05 15.83
CA ALA A 148 -11.65 9.00 16.71
C ALA A 148 -10.80 8.89 18.00
N LEU A 149 -9.48 9.09 17.92
CA LEU A 149 -8.60 9.13 19.09
C LEU A 149 -8.88 10.33 20.00
N GLU A 150 -9.43 11.43 19.48
CA GLU A 150 -9.82 12.59 20.29
C GLU A 150 -11.18 12.38 20.97
N LYS A 151 -12.19 11.92 20.21
CA LYS A 151 -13.59 11.86 20.66
C LYS A 151 -13.92 10.62 21.48
N LEU A 152 -13.53 9.43 21.00
CA LEU A 152 -13.95 8.17 21.61
C LEU A 152 -13.50 7.97 23.06
N PRO A 153 -12.31 8.43 23.52
CA PRO A 153 -11.95 8.32 24.93
C PRO A 153 -12.88 9.10 25.87
N ARG A 154 -13.39 10.26 25.42
CA ARG A 154 -14.36 11.04 26.22
C ARG A 154 -15.70 10.31 26.28
N GLU A 155 -16.17 9.80 25.16
CA GLU A 155 -17.41 9.02 25.10
C GLU A 155 -17.33 7.75 25.94
N ARG A 156 -16.19 7.04 25.93
CA ARG A 156 -15.95 5.87 26.78
C ARG A 156 -16.01 6.20 28.27
N LYS A 157 -15.51 7.36 28.70
CA LYS A 157 -15.63 7.78 30.10
C LYS A 157 -17.09 7.99 30.52
N LEU A 158 -17.91 8.49 29.60
CA LEU A 158 -19.35 8.71 29.82
C LEU A 158 -20.15 7.40 29.77
N LYS A 159 -19.74 6.46 28.91
CA LYS A 159 -20.39 5.17 28.70
C LYS A 159 -19.37 4.03 28.76
N PRO A 160 -18.90 3.65 29.96
CA PRO A 160 -17.81 2.68 30.11
C PRO A 160 -18.17 1.27 29.60
N ASP A 161 -19.46 0.92 29.64
CA ASP A 161 -19.96 -0.40 29.24
C ASP A 161 -20.46 -0.44 27.78
N ASP A 162 -20.29 0.64 27.02
CA ASP A 162 -20.66 0.66 25.61
C ASP A 162 -19.66 -0.17 24.77
N ARG A 163 -20.11 -1.36 24.40
CA ARG A 163 -19.35 -2.31 23.60
C ARG A 163 -18.99 -1.74 22.22
N ASN A 164 -19.80 -0.87 21.63
CA ASN A 164 -19.53 -0.30 20.31
C ASN A 164 -18.31 0.62 20.38
N ILE A 165 -18.20 1.44 21.43
CA ILE A 165 -17.03 2.30 21.65
C ILE A 165 -15.78 1.44 21.88
N ALA A 166 -15.88 0.37 22.67
CA ALA A 166 -14.75 -0.54 22.90
C ALA A 166 -14.25 -1.21 21.60
N ILE A 167 -15.17 -1.66 20.74
CA ILE A 167 -14.85 -2.22 19.42
C ILE A 167 -14.24 -1.15 18.50
N ALA A 168 -14.83 0.04 18.45
CA ALA A 168 -14.33 1.15 17.65
C ALA A 168 -12.90 1.52 18.05
N MET A 169 -12.60 1.64 19.34
CA MET A 169 -11.24 1.89 19.82
C MET A 169 -10.25 0.80 19.38
N LYS A 170 -10.62 -0.49 19.47
CA LYS A 170 -9.78 -1.59 18.96
C LYS A 170 -9.49 -1.42 17.46
N ASN A 171 -10.51 -1.05 16.68
CA ASN A 171 -10.38 -0.82 15.24
C ASN A 171 -9.51 0.41 14.93
N VAL A 172 -9.63 1.49 15.72
CA VAL A 172 -8.78 2.68 15.61
C VAL A 172 -7.31 2.31 15.78
N TYR A 173 -6.96 1.58 16.84
CA TYR A 173 -5.57 1.18 17.07
C TYR A 173 -5.05 0.23 15.99
N TYR A 174 -5.90 -0.64 15.46
CA TYR A 174 -5.55 -1.49 14.32
C TYR A 174 -5.20 -0.65 13.09
N LEU A 175 -6.08 0.29 12.70
CA LEU A 175 -5.87 1.16 11.55
C LEU A 175 -4.62 2.04 11.74
N GLN A 176 -4.41 2.58 12.94
CA GLN A 176 -3.22 3.37 13.27
C GLN A 176 -1.93 2.58 13.07
N ARG A 177 -1.88 1.33 13.55
CA ARG A 177 -0.72 0.44 13.33
C ARG A 177 -0.52 0.16 11.84
N ARG A 178 -1.59 -0.10 11.10
CA ARG A 178 -1.50 -0.46 9.69
C ARG A 178 -1.03 0.71 8.81
N LEU A 179 -1.45 1.94 9.15
CA LEU A 179 -0.96 3.17 8.53
C LEU A 179 0.54 3.40 8.79
N ALA A 180 1.01 3.16 10.02
CA ALA A 180 2.42 3.31 10.37
C ALA A 180 3.33 2.30 9.64
N GLY A 181 2.83 1.08 9.39
CA GLY A 181 3.56 0.04 8.67
C GLY A 181 3.62 0.20 7.14
N GLY A 182 2.91 1.17 6.55
CA GLY A 182 2.97 1.46 5.10
C GLY A 182 4.22 2.24 4.66
N CYS A 183 5.20 2.40 5.55
CA CYS A 183 6.40 3.20 5.31
C CYS A 183 7.60 2.45 4.70
N GLU A 184 7.48 1.14 4.49
CA GLU A 184 8.55 0.27 3.96
C GLU A 184 8.53 0.16 2.42
#